data_AF-A0A7C3TM94-F1
#
_entry.id   AF-A0A7C3TM94-F1
#
_cell.length_a   1.000
_cell.length_b   1.000
_cell.length_c   1.000
_cell.angle_alpha   90.00
_cell.angle_beta   90.00
_cell.angle_gamma   90.00
#
_symmetry.space_group_name_H-M   'P 1'
#
loop_
_entity.id
_entity.type
_entity.pdbx_description
1 polymer ?
#
loop_
_entity_poly.entity_id
_entity_poly.type
_entity_poly.pdbx_seq_one_letter_code
_entity_poly.pdbx_strand_id
1 'polypeptide(L)'
;MWRLAMLDEFYSIAQSINNNYIENDKAHGTPCIGYTCSYFPEEILHSFGIIPYRIKGLNVHSLSVADAAFGPFICSHPKCLLQHFADGDYSFLDGIIVTPGCDSMRRIDECIRKTAINLDLPIVPPFFFHYAVPHKITEYSIKWLVDELSRCIEHIEKHFGLSFSMEKLKSSISFYNKLRKLWEELNALRLHEPPLLSGADATAVFVAGLSMPRDSYYEKLENFLKHYSGKEYDNRKRLMLIGSANDDIELIKIVESDYAVVVADTLCYGPRL
;
A
#
# COMPACT_ATOMS: atom_id res chain seq x y z
N MET A 1 -16.10 -6.98 24.21
CA MET A 1 -15.30 -8.18 23.86
C MET A 1 -15.23 -8.41 22.35
N TRP A 2 -16.35 -8.49 21.63
CA TRP A 2 -16.36 -8.63 20.15
C TRP A 2 -15.90 -7.39 19.36
N ARG A 3 -16.09 -6.17 19.89
CA ARG A 3 -15.74 -4.90 19.20
C ARG A 3 -14.24 -4.64 19.06
N LEU A 4 -13.40 -5.14 19.98
CA LEU A 4 -11.93 -5.01 19.91
C LEU A 4 -11.33 -6.04 18.95
N ALA A 5 -11.88 -7.26 18.94
CA ALA A 5 -11.43 -8.36 18.08
C ALA A 5 -11.47 -8.06 16.57
N MET A 6 -12.41 -7.21 16.13
CA MET A 6 -12.52 -6.85 14.70
C MET A 6 -11.42 -5.91 14.21
N LEU A 7 -10.87 -5.05 15.08
CA LEU A 7 -9.76 -4.18 14.75
C LEU A 7 -8.41 -4.89 14.95
N ASP A 8 -8.31 -5.79 15.93
CA ASP A 8 -7.08 -6.50 16.26
C ASP A 8 -6.43 -7.18 15.04
N GLU A 9 -7.24 -7.77 14.16
CA GLU A 9 -6.74 -8.39 12.93
C GLU A 9 -6.22 -7.35 11.92
N PHE A 10 -6.91 -6.22 11.74
CA PHE A 10 -6.39 -5.13 10.90
C PHE A 10 -5.07 -4.58 11.44
N TYR A 11 -4.96 -4.38 12.77
CA TYR A 11 -3.71 -4.01 13.40
C TYR A 11 -2.61 -5.05 13.15
N SER A 12 -2.91 -6.33 13.34
CA SER A 12 -1.95 -7.41 13.11
C SER A 12 -1.43 -7.45 11.67
N ILE A 13 -2.30 -7.26 10.67
CA ILE A 13 -1.90 -7.22 9.26
C ILE A 13 -1.12 -5.94 8.96
N ALA A 14 -1.60 -4.79 9.44
CA ALA A 14 -0.96 -3.51 9.19
C ALA A 14 0.45 -3.42 9.78
N GLN A 15 0.69 -4.05 10.94
CA GLN A 15 1.97 -4.06 11.64
C GLN A 15 2.89 -5.22 11.23
N SER A 16 2.52 -6.01 10.23
CA SER A 16 3.34 -7.10 9.69
C SER A 16 3.71 -6.89 8.22
N ILE A 17 4.89 -7.39 7.82
CA ILE A 17 5.30 -7.38 6.42
C ILE A 17 4.58 -8.51 5.66
N ASN A 18 4.53 -9.72 6.21
CA ASN A 18 3.78 -10.83 5.63
C ASN A 18 2.60 -11.23 6.53
N ASN A 19 1.58 -11.86 5.96
CA ASN A 19 0.40 -12.31 6.68
C ASN A 19 -0.20 -13.57 6.04
N ASN A 20 -1.05 -14.26 6.81
CA ASN A 20 -1.65 -15.54 6.40
C ASN A 20 -2.45 -15.47 5.09
N TYR A 21 -3.00 -14.31 4.71
CA TYR A 21 -3.73 -14.17 3.44
C TYR A 21 -2.78 -14.24 2.25
N ILE A 22 -1.65 -13.53 2.33
CA ILE A 22 -0.60 -13.59 1.32
C ILE A 22 -0.04 -15.01 1.25
N GLU A 23 0.29 -15.61 2.40
CA GLU A 23 0.84 -16.97 2.46
C GLU A 23 -0.10 -18.00 1.85
N ASN A 24 -1.39 -17.92 2.16
CA ASN A 24 -2.41 -18.82 1.61
C ASN A 24 -2.51 -18.69 0.08
N ASP A 25 -2.64 -17.47 -0.45
CA ASP A 25 -2.79 -17.29 -1.89
C ASP A 25 -1.50 -17.66 -2.64
N LYS A 26 -0.34 -17.35 -2.05
CA LYS A 26 0.98 -17.78 -2.56
C LYS A 26 1.09 -19.31 -2.59
N ALA A 27 0.59 -20.02 -1.58
CA ALA A 27 0.57 -21.48 -1.55
C ALA A 27 -0.31 -22.09 -2.66
N HIS A 28 -1.30 -21.35 -3.16
CA HIS A 28 -2.11 -21.72 -4.32
C HIS A 28 -1.52 -21.25 -5.67
N GLY A 29 -0.31 -20.68 -5.66
CA GLY A 29 0.40 -20.25 -6.86
C GLY A 29 -0.01 -18.87 -7.38
N THR A 30 -0.77 -18.09 -6.61
CA THR A 30 -1.15 -16.72 -6.99
C THR A 30 0.07 -15.80 -6.91
N PRO A 31 0.49 -15.13 -8.00
CA PRO A 31 1.62 -14.22 -7.94
C PRO A 31 1.34 -12.99 -7.08
N CYS A 32 2.37 -12.44 -6.45
CA CYS A 32 2.31 -11.22 -5.64
C CYS A 32 3.31 -10.17 -6.14
N ILE A 33 2.84 -8.97 -6.48
CA ILE A 33 3.69 -7.89 -7.00
C ILE A 33 3.63 -6.67 -6.07
N GLY A 34 4.78 -6.29 -5.54
CA GLY A 34 4.96 -5.08 -4.76
C GLY A 34 4.84 -3.81 -5.60
N TYR A 35 4.27 -2.72 -5.07
CA TYR A 35 4.27 -1.41 -5.72
C TYR A 35 4.55 -0.25 -4.75
N THR A 36 5.21 0.80 -5.26
CA THR A 36 5.83 1.83 -4.41
C THR A 36 5.09 3.17 -4.33
N CYS A 37 4.15 3.50 -5.24
CA CYS A 37 3.34 4.73 -5.16
C CYS A 37 1.83 4.50 -5.32
N SER A 38 0.99 5.32 -4.68
CA SER A 38 -0.48 5.29 -4.78
C SER A 38 -0.99 5.60 -6.19
N TYR A 39 -0.14 6.12 -7.08
CA TYR A 39 -0.48 6.36 -8.47
C TYR A 39 -0.45 5.11 -9.36
N PHE A 40 0.06 3.98 -8.86
CA PHE A 40 0.00 2.74 -9.63
C PHE A 40 -1.45 2.20 -9.61
N PRO A 41 -2.09 1.96 -10.77
CA PRO A 41 -3.45 1.44 -10.83
C PRO A 41 -3.46 -0.07 -10.57
N GLU A 42 -3.77 -0.41 -9.33
CA GLU A 42 -3.82 -1.79 -8.83
C GLU A 42 -4.84 -2.67 -9.59
N GLU A 43 -5.82 -2.03 -10.22
CA GLU A 43 -6.80 -2.68 -11.09
C GLU A 43 -6.15 -3.54 -12.17
N ILE A 44 -4.97 -3.15 -12.67
CA ILE A 44 -4.22 -3.92 -13.66
C ILE A 44 -3.81 -5.27 -13.07
N LEU A 45 -3.08 -5.27 -11.95
CA LEU A 45 -2.61 -6.50 -11.31
C LEU A 45 -3.77 -7.41 -10.91
N HIS A 46 -4.80 -6.83 -10.31
CA HIS A 46 -5.99 -7.57 -9.93
C HIS A 46 -6.71 -8.19 -11.15
N SER A 47 -6.73 -7.52 -12.31
CA SER A 47 -7.33 -8.10 -13.53
C SER A 47 -6.58 -9.33 -14.08
N PHE A 48 -5.31 -9.48 -13.71
CA PHE A 48 -4.49 -10.64 -13.99
C PHE A 48 -4.62 -11.74 -12.93
N GLY A 49 -5.37 -11.51 -11.85
CA GLY A 49 -5.38 -12.40 -10.68
C GLY A 49 -4.06 -12.36 -9.90
N ILE A 50 -3.31 -11.26 -10.01
CA ILE A 50 -2.07 -11.03 -9.25
C ILE A 50 -2.43 -10.20 -8.02
N ILE A 51 -1.91 -10.59 -6.87
CA ILE A 51 -2.04 -9.83 -5.63
C ILE A 51 -1.20 -8.56 -5.79
N PRO A 52 -1.80 -7.36 -5.89
CA PRO A 52 -1.00 -6.15 -5.77
C PRO A 52 -0.55 -6.06 -4.30
N TYR A 53 0.61 -5.51 -3.96
CA TYR A 53 1.04 -5.40 -2.57
C TYR A 53 1.73 -4.06 -2.34
N ARG A 54 1.19 -3.25 -1.46
CA ARG A 54 1.81 -1.97 -1.11
C ARG A 54 3.00 -2.23 -0.19
N ILE A 55 4.21 -2.04 -0.69
CA ILE A 55 5.40 -2.19 0.16
C ILE A 55 5.44 -1.10 1.23
N LYS A 56 5.80 -1.49 2.46
CA LYS A 56 5.75 -0.69 3.69
C LYS A 56 7.14 -0.57 4.32
N GLY A 57 7.39 0.47 5.09
CA GLY A 57 8.68 0.75 5.74
C GLY A 57 8.68 0.58 7.27
N LEU A 58 7.76 -0.23 7.81
CA LEU A 58 7.53 -0.41 9.24
C LEU A 58 8.43 -1.48 9.88
N ASN A 59 8.69 -1.38 11.18
CA ASN A 59 9.53 -2.32 11.94
C ASN A 59 10.99 -2.42 11.46
N VAL A 60 11.53 -1.37 10.85
CA VAL A 60 12.95 -1.31 10.49
C VAL A 60 13.78 -0.88 11.71
N HIS A 61 14.65 -1.78 12.19
CA HIS A 61 15.47 -1.56 13.38
C HIS A 61 16.91 -1.07 13.09
N SER A 62 17.35 -1.16 11.84
CA SER A 62 18.66 -0.70 11.37
C SER A 62 18.51 -0.12 9.98
N LEU A 63 19.36 0.82 9.58
CA LEU A 63 19.44 1.32 8.20
C LEU A 63 20.83 1.09 7.59
N SER A 64 21.61 0.15 8.13
CA SER A 64 23.02 -0.05 7.76
C SER A 64 23.24 -0.24 6.26
N VAL A 65 22.43 -1.08 5.61
CA VAL A 65 22.54 -1.34 4.16
C VAL A 65 22.00 -0.13 3.39
N ALA A 66 20.85 0.38 3.82
CA ALA A 66 20.20 1.48 3.13
C ALA A 66 21.01 2.79 3.17
N ASP A 67 21.65 3.11 4.30
CA ASP A 67 22.52 4.27 4.46
C ASP A 67 23.81 4.14 3.64
N ALA A 68 24.35 2.93 3.51
CA ALA A 68 25.50 2.68 2.64
C ALA A 68 25.14 2.86 1.15
N ALA A 69 23.92 2.49 0.75
CA ALA A 69 23.46 2.59 -0.65
C ALA A 69 23.01 4.01 -1.02
N PHE A 70 22.24 4.69 -0.16
CA PHE A 70 21.66 6.01 -0.44
C PHE A 70 22.48 7.19 0.09
N GLY A 71 23.24 7.00 1.17
CA GLY A 71 23.84 8.07 1.96
C GLY A 71 22.86 8.69 2.98
N PRO A 72 23.35 9.60 3.84
CA PRO A 72 22.59 10.08 5.00
C PRO A 72 21.42 11.01 4.67
N PHE A 73 21.48 11.77 3.56
CA PHE A 73 20.52 12.85 3.24
C PHE A 73 19.40 12.42 2.30
N ILE A 74 18.76 11.29 2.58
CA ILE A 74 17.59 10.77 1.85
C ILE A 74 16.47 10.52 2.85
N CYS A 75 15.21 10.74 2.45
CA CYS A 75 14.06 10.50 3.32
C CYS A 75 14.03 9.04 3.80
N SER A 76 13.49 8.82 5.01
CA SER A 76 13.49 7.51 5.66
C SER A 76 12.74 6.45 4.86
N HIS A 77 11.65 6.80 4.18
CA HIS A 77 10.79 5.84 3.50
C HIS A 77 11.52 4.91 2.49
N PRO A 78 12.18 5.40 1.42
CA PRO A 78 12.94 4.56 0.51
C PRO A 78 14.09 3.80 1.17
N LYS A 79 14.67 4.35 2.25
CA LYS A 79 15.72 3.65 3.01
C LYS A 79 15.14 2.44 3.75
N CYS A 80 14.04 2.62 4.47
CA CYS A 80 13.33 1.51 5.14
C CYS A 80 12.93 0.43 4.13
N LEU A 81 12.38 0.81 2.98
CA LEU A 81 12.02 -0.13 1.91
C LEU A 81 13.25 -0.92 1.42
N LEU A 82 14.37 -0.24 1.12
CA LEU A 82 15.59 -0.92 0.69
C LEU A 82 16.16 -1.84 1.78
N GLN A 83 16.09 -1.43 3.04
CA GLN A 83 16.54 -2.27 4.15
C GLN A 83 15.71 -3.55 4.23
N HIS A 84 14.38 -3.48 4.16
CA HIS A 84 13.53 -4.68 4.11
C HIS A 84 13.87 -5.61 2.94
N PHE A 85 14.17 -5.05 1.76
CA PHE A 85 14.67 -5.87 0.66
C PHE A 85 15.98 -6.56 1.06
N ALA A 86 16.95 -5.83 1.60
CA ALA A 86 18.24 -6.38 2.02
C ALA A 86 18.11 -7.46 3.12
N ASP A 87 17.17 -7.29 4.05
CA ASP A 87 16.89 -8.23 5.13
C ASP A 87 16.09 -9.46 4.66
N GLY A 88 15.58 -9.43 3.43
CA GLY A 88 14.83 -10.54 2.82
C GLY A 88 13.35 -10.56 3.17
N ASP A 89 12.83 -9.54 3.86
CA ASP A 89 11.43 -9.49 4.34
C ASP A 89 10.41 -9.55 3.19
N TYR A 90 10.82 -9.15 1.99
CA TYR A 90 9.99 -9.16 0.77
C TYR A 90 10.25 -10.36 -0.15
N SER A 91 10.87 -11.44 0.32
CA SER A 91 11.18 -12.63 -0.50
C SER A 91 9.97 -13.34 -1.08
N PHE A 92 8.76 -13.07 -0.58
CA PHE A 92 7.51 -13.63 -1.11
C PHE A 92 7.02 -12.93 -2.38
N LEU A 93 7.56 -11.76 -2.73
CA LEU A 93 7.17 -11.02 -3.94
C LEU A 93 7.75 -11.68 -5.19
N ASP A 94 6.90 -11.93 -6.18
CA ASP A 94 7.31 -12.37 -7.52
C ASP A 94 7.69 -11.18 -8.41
N GLY A 95 7.34 -9.97 -8.00
CA GLY A 95 7.67 -8.76 -8.72
C GLY A 95 7.64 -7.48 -7.92
N ILE A 96 8.22 -6.44 -8.49
CA ILE A 96 8.08 -5.07 -7.99
C ILE A 96 7.84 -4.08 -9.14
N ILE A 97 6.91 -3.15 -8.90
CA ILE A 97 6.64 -2.00 -9.75
C ILE A 97 7.06 -0.73 -9.00
N VAL A 98 8.10 -0.07 -9.52
CA VAL A 98 8.59 1.19 -8.97
C VAL A 98 7.99 2.35 -9.74
N THR A 99 7.27 3.21 -9.04
CA THR A 99 6.84 4.52 -9.55
C THR A 99 7.80 5.61 -9.09
N PRO A 100 8.40 6.39 -10.00
CA PRO A 100 9.32 7.47 -9.69
C PRO A 100 8.57 8.74 -9.23
N GLY A 101 7.80 8.66 -8.15
CA GLY A 101 7.00 9.80 -7.65
C GLY A 101 7.84 10.96 -7.09
N CYS A 102 9.08 10.68 -6.68
CA CYS A 102 10.09 11.68 -6.31
C CYS A 102 11.49 11.14 -6.62
N ASP A 103 12.53 11.98 -6.55
CA ASP A 103 13.89 11.57 -6.91
C ASP A 103 14.43 10.44 -6.02
N SER A 104 14.10 10.43 -4.72
CA SER A 104 14.51 9.35 -3.82
C SER A 104 13.86 8.01 -4.20
N MET A 105 12.56 8.02 -4.54
CA MET A 105 11.85 6.81 -4.99
C MET A 105 12.27 6.39 -6.40
N ARG A 106 12.62 7.32 -7.30
CA ARG A 106 13.20 6.99 -8.61
C ARG A 106 14.49 6.18 -8.44
N ARG A 107 15.31 6.52 -7.45
CA ARG A 107 16.59 5.85 -7.20
C ARG A 107 16.46 4.50 -6.49
N ILE A 108 15.33 4.19 -5.86
CA ILE A 108 15.13 2.90 -5.16
C ILE A 108 15.31 1.72 -6.11
N ASP A 109 14.90 1.91 -7.36
CA ASP A 109 15.04 0.98 -8.46
C ASP A 109 16.48 0.49 -8.66
N GLU A 110 17.40 1.45 -8.82
CA GLU A 110 18.83 1.17 -8.95
C GLU A 110 19.40 0.65 -7.62
N CYS A 111 18.99 1.21 -6.49
CA CYS A 111 19.55 0.83 -5.19
C CYS A 111 19.22 -0.62 -4.82
N ILE A 112 18.01 -1.12 -5.07
CA ILE A 112 17.64 -2.53 -4.85
C ILE A 112 18.55 -3.43 -5.69
N ARG A 113 18.65 -3.18 -7.00
CA ARG A 113 19.43 -4.03 -7.91
C ARG A 113 20.93 -3.98 -7.67
N LYS A 114 21.50 -2.79 -7.44
CA LYS A 114 22.93 -2.63 -7.16
C LYS A 114 23.32 -3.22 -5.81
N THR A 115 22.47 -3.04 -4.78
CA THR A 115 22.71 -3.62 -3.45
C THR A 115 22.72 -5.14 -3.52
N ALA A 116 21.74 -5.73 -4.23
CA ALA A 116 21.68 -7.17 -4.47
C ALA A 116 22.96 -7.71 -5.11
N ILE A 117 23.47 -7.04 -6.16
CA ILE A 117 24.71 -7.44 -6.83
C ILE A 117 25.94 -7.27 -5.92
N ASN A 118 26.06 -6.11 -5.25
CA ASN A 118 27.24 -5.76 -4.48
C ASN A 118 27.40 -6.60 -3.21
N LEU A 119 26.28 -7.04 -2.62
CA LEU A 119 26.25 -7.81 -1.39
C LEU A 119 25.91 -9.30 -1.61
N ASP A 120 25.76 -9.72 -2.88
CA ASP A 120 25.37 -11.08 -3.27
C ASP A 120 24.07 -11.55 -2.57
N LEU A 121 23.06 -10.67 -2.54
CA LEU A 121 21.78 -10.91 -1.89
C LEU A 121 20.69 -11.27 -2.92
N PRO A 122 19.90 -12.34 -2.72
CA PRO A 122 18.84 -12.75 -3.63
C PRO A 122 17.55 -11.93 -3.42
N ILE A 123 17.66 -10.61 -3.45
CA ILE A 123 16.61 -9.67 -2.98
C ILE A 123 15.89 -8.96 -4.13
N VAL A 124 16.28 -9.21 -5.38
CA VAL A 124 15.63 -8.65 -6.57
C VAL A 124 14.52 -9.61 -6.99
N PRO A 125 13.25 -9.18 -6.97
CA PRO A 125 12.16 -10.01 -7.48
C PRO A 125 12.35 -10.34 -8.98
N PRO A 126 11.91 -11.52 -9.45
CA PRO A 126 12.03 -11.90 -10.86
C PRO A 126 11.41 -10.91 -11.85
N PHE A 127 10.23 -10.37 -11.52
CA PHE A 127 9.60 -9.31 -12.28
C PHE A 127 10.00 -7.93 -11.75
N PHE A 128 10.45 -7.06 -12.64
CA PHE A 128 10.77 -5.69 -12.28
C PHE A 128 10.25 -4.74 -13.35
N PHE A 129 9.46 -3.74 -12.96
CA PHE A 129 8.98 -2.71 -13.87
C PHE A 129 9.08 -1.31 -13.28
N HIS A 130 9.53 -0.35 -14.08
CA HIS A 130 9.54 1.05 -13.72
C HIS A 130 8.36 1.75 -14.42
N TYR A 131 7.35 2.16 -13.64
CA TYR A 131 6.09 2.75 -14.13
C TYR A 131 6.08 4.26 -13.87
N ALA A 132 6.20 5.06 -14.91
CA ALA A 132 6.23 6.52 -14.77
C ALA A 132 4.83 7.16 -14.89
N VAL A 133 4.64 8.29 -14.23
CA VAL A 133 3.37 9.04 -14.18
C VAL A 133 3.65 10.47 -14.66
N PRO A 134 2.82 11.05 -15.54
CA PRO A 134 3.06 12.40 -16.03
C PRO A 134 2.86 13.45 -14.93
N HIS A 135 3.70 14.49 -14.91
CA HIS A 135 3.61 15.60 -13.95
C HIS A 135 2.71 16.75 -14.39
N LYS A 136 2.10 16.64 -15.58
CA LYS A 136 1.19 17.65 -16.14
C LYS A 136 -0.02 16.97 -16.74
N ILE A 137 -1.16 17.63 -16.67
CA ILE A 137 -2.41 17.16 -17.27
C ILE A 137 -2.59 17.89 -18.61
N THR A 138 -2.24 17.21 -19.69
CA THR A 138 -2.39 17.68 -21.08
C THR A 138 -2.82 16.50 -21.95
N GLU A 139 -3.38 16.76 -23.14
CA GLU A 139 -3.80 15.68 -24.04
C GLU A 139 -2.67 14.69 -24.36
N TYR A 140 -1.46 15.21 -24.63
CA TYR A 140 -0.29 14.37 -24.92
C TYR A 140 0.17 13.56 -23.70
N SER A 141 0.01 14.07 -22.48
CA SER A 141 0.41 13.35 -21.27
C SER A 141 -0.57 12.26 -20.90
N ILE A 142 -1.86 12.46 -21.15
CA ILE A 142 -2.90 11.43 -21.02
C ILE A 142 -2.65 10.31 -22.03
N LYS A 143 -2.38 10.64 -23.30
CA LYS A 143 -2.04 9.64 -24.31
C LYS A 143 -0.80 8.83 -23.90
N TRP A 144 0.27 9.51 -23.49
CA TRP A 144 1.49 8.86 -23.02
C TRP A 144 1.23 7.94 -21.82
N LEU A 145 0.36 8.34 -20.87
CA LEU A 145 0.00 7.49 -19.74
C LEU A 145 -0.72 6.22 -20.19
N VAL A 146 -1.61 6.30 -21.18
CA VAL A 146 -2.27 5.10 -21.77
C VAL A 146 -1.24 4.17 -22.42
N ASP A 147 -0.27 4.73 -23.14
CA ASP A 147 0.83 3.95 -23.74
C ASP A 147 1.69 3.27 -22.64
N GLU A 148 1.98 3.98 -21.55
CA GLU A 148 2.76 3.45 -20.41
C GLU A 148 2.02 2.34 -19.65
N LEU A 149 0.70 2.47 -19.47
CA LEU A 149 -0.14 1.42 -18.91
C LEU A 149 -0.17 0.19 -19.81
N SER A 150 -0.26 0.40 -21.13
CA SER A 150 -0.23 -0.69 -22.12
C SER A 150 1.12 -1.42 -22.08
N ARG A 151 2.22 -0.68 -21.98
CA ARG A 151 3.58 -1.24 -21.80
C ARG A 151 3.67 -2.09 -20.54
N CYS A 152 3.08 -1.64 -19.43
CA CYS A 152 3.04 -2.39 -18.17
C CYS A 152 2.29 -3.72 -18.34
N ILE A 153 1.11 -3.67 -18.94
CA ILE A 153 0.27 -4.85 -19.24
C ILE A 153 1.06 -5.88 -20.07
N GLU A 154 1.70 -5.45 -21.17
CA GLU A 154 2.50 -6.33 -22.03
C GLU A 154 3.67 -7.00 -21.28
N HIS A 155 4.32 -6.27 -20.36
CA HIS A 155 5.41 -6.83 -19.56
C HIS A 155 4.89 -7.87 -18.55
N ILE A 156 3.72 -7.64 -17.95
CA ILE A 156 3.06 -8.60 -17.05
C ILE A 156 2.68 -9.87 -17.84
N GLU A 157 2.01 -9.73 -18.99
CA GLU A 157 1.63 -10.87 -19.85
C GLU A 157 2.84 -11.73 -20.20
N LYS A 158 3.91 -11.09 -20.71
CA LYS A 158 5.11 -11.79 -21.14
C LYS A 158 5.83 -12.49 -19.98
N HIS A 159 5.92 -11.86 -18.82
CA HIS A 159 6.66 -12.42 -17.69
C HIS A 159 5.93 -13.58 -17.03
N PHE A 160 4.62 -13.42 -16.80
CA PHE A 160 3.82 -14.41 -16.07
C PHE A 160 3.11 -15.42 -16.99
N GLY A 161 3.20 -15.27 -18.31
CA GLY A 161 2.50 -16.13 -19.26
C GLY A 161 0.98 -16.02 -19.16
N LEU A 162 0.49 -14.85 -18.72
CA LEU A 162 -0.93 -14.54 -18.58
C LEU A 162 -1.42 -13.79 -19.82
N SER A 163 -2.74 -13.74 -20.01
CA SER A 163 -3.36 -13.00 -21.11
C SER A 163 -4.24 -11.87 -20.61
N PHE A 164 -4.04 -10.69 -21.18
CA PHE A 164 -4.82 -9.50 -20.92
C PHE A 164 -6.25 -9.68 -21.42
N SER A 165 -7.20 -9.21 -20.62
CA SER A 165 -8.59 -9.13 -21.00
C SER A 165 -9.16 -7.79 -20.58
N MET A 166 -9.62 -7.03 -21.58
CA MET A 166 -10.32 -5.76 -21.34
C MET A 166 -11.58 -5.96 -20.49
N GLU A 167 -12.24 -7.12 -20.59
CA GLU A 167 -13.39 -7.46 -19.77
C GLU A 167 -12.98 -7.64 -18.30
N LYS A 168 -11.91 -8.41 -18.03
CA LYS A 168 -11.38 -8.57 -16.67
C LYS A 168 -10.91 -7.25 -16.08
N LEU A 169 -10.28 -6.39 -16.88
CA LEU A 169 -9.89 -5.05 -16.44
C LEU A 169 -11.10 -4.19 -16.06
N LYS A 170 -12.17 -4.20 -16.87
CA LYS A 170 -13.42 -3.48 -16.54
C LYS A 170 -14.07 -4.02 -15.27
N SER A 171 -14.09 -5.33 -15.09
CA SER A 171 -14.59 -5.97 -13.86
C SER A 171 -13.75 -5.57 -12.64
N SER A 172 -12.42 -5.56 -12.79
CA SER A 172 -11.48 -5.07 -11.77
C SER A 172 -11.76 -3.61 -11.40
N ILE A 173 -11.89 -2.72 -12.38
CA ILE A 173 -12.24 -1.31 -12.15
C ILE A 173 -13.59 -1.18 -11.41
N SER A 174 -14.60 -1.96 -11.79
CA SER A 174 -15.89 -1.95 -11.10
C SER A 174 -15.77 -2.41 -9.65
N PHE A 175 -14.97 -3.44 -9.38
CA PHE A 175 -14.67 -3.91 -8.05
C PHE A 175 -13.98 -2.82 -7.20
N TYR A 176 -12.91 -2.19 -7.70
CA TYR A 176 -12.21 -1.14 -6.96
C TYR A 176 -13.09 0.10 -6.72
N ASN A 177 -13.99 0.42 -7.66
CA ASN A 177 -14.96 1.51 -7.44
C ASN A 177 -15.94 1.20 -6.29
N LYS A 178 -16.35 -0.07 -6.11
CA LYS A 178 -17.14 -0.48 -4.93
C LYS A 178 -16.30 -0.41 -3.66
N LEU A 179 -15.05 -0.86 -3.71
CA LEU A 179 -14.13 -0.77 -2.57
C LEU A 179 -13.90 0.68 -2.11
N ARG A 180 -13.73 1.61 -3.05
CA ARG A 180 -13.63 3.05 -2.74
C ARG A 180 -14.86 3.60 -2.04
N LYS A 181 -16.06 3.07 -2.32
CA LYS A 181 -17.28 3.43 -1.56
C LYS A 181 -17.22 2.95 -0.10
N LEU A 182 -16.69 1.76 0.16
CA LEU A 182 -16.45 1.31 1.53
C LEU A 182 -15.39 2.18 2.24
N TRP A 183 -14.38 2.68 1.52
CA TRP A 183 -13.42 3.64 2.10
C TRP A 183 -14.05 5.01 2.41
N GLU A 184 -14.98 5.48 1.58
CA GLU A 184 -15.78 6.67 1.89
C GLU A 184 -16.61 6.47 3.18
N GLU A 185 -17.26 5.29 3.33
CA GLU A 185 -18.01 4.93 4.55
C GLU A 185 -17.11 4.84 5.79
N LEU A 186 -15.93 4.23 5.68
CA LEU A 186 -14.93 4.19 6.75
C LEU A 186 -14.53 5.60 7.19
N ASN A 187 -14.29 6.50 6.24
CA ASN A 187 -13.97 7.90 6.55
C ASN A 187 -15.15 8.65 7.15
N ALA A 188 -16.39 8.35 6.76
CA ALA A 188 -17.58 8.95 7.35
C ALA A 188 -17.67 8.69 8.87
N LEU A 189 -17.21 7.51 9.35
CA LEU A 189 -17.13 7.21 10.79
C LEU A 189 -16.21 8.18 11.56
N ARG A 190 -15.10 8.60 10.94
CA ARG A 190 -14.17 9.57 11.52
C ARG A 190 -14.73 10.99 11.50
N LEU A 191 -15.51 11.30 10.46
CA LEU A 191 -16.12 12.61 10.27
C LEU A 191 -17.36 12.83 11.14
N HIS A 192 -18.01 11.78 11.62
CA HIS A 192 -19.17 11.84 12.52
C HIS A 192 -18.94 12.75 13.75
N GLU A 193 -20.03 13.25 14.35
CA GLU A 193 -20.00 14.06 15.58
C GLU A 193 -20.83 13.40 16.69
N PRO A 194 -20.19 12.88 17.77
CA PRO A 194 -18.75 12.77 17.98
C PRO A 194 -18.08 11.73 17.04
N PRO A 195 -16.77 11.80 16.73
CA PRO A 195 -16.10 10.80 15.90
C PRO A 195 -16.28 9.39 16.44
N LEU A 196 -16.53 8.42 15.55
CA LEU A 196 -16.79 7.03 15.90
C LEU A 196 -15.59 6.09 15.68
N LEU A 197 -14.55 6.60 15.03
CA LEU A 197 -13.33 5.88 14.70
C LEU A 197 -12.14 6.85 14.85
N SER A 198 -11.07 6.39 15.51
CA SER A 198 -9.85 7.18 15.58
C SER A 198 -9.13 7.19 14.23
N GLY A 199 -8.23 8.15 14.02
CA GLY A 199 -7.35 8.13 12.86
C GLY A 199 -6.38 6.96 12.91
N ALA A 200 -5.90 6.56 14.09
CA ALA A 200 -5.03 5.40 14.23
C ALA A 200 -5.72 4.09 13.79
N ASP A 201 -6.96 3.87 14.23
CA ASP A 201 -7.76 2.71 13.82
C ASP A 201 -8.04 2.74 12.32
N ALA A 202 -8.38 3.91 11.77
CA ALA A 202 -8.59 4.06 10.33
C ALA A 202 -7.33 3.74 9.52
N THR A 203 -6.16 4.24 9.96
CA THR A 203 -4.89 3.92 9.31
C THR A 203 -4.56 2.45 9.39
N ALA A 204 -4.83 1.77 10.50
CA ALA A 204 -4.67 0.32 10.59
C ALA A 204 -5.52 -0.41 9.53
N VAL A 205 -6.78 -0.01 9.37
CA VAL A 205 -7.68 -0.59 8.35
C VAL A 205 -7.16 -0.35 6.93
N PHE A 206 -6.74 0.89 6.60
CA PHE A 206 -6.19 1.21 5.27
C PHE A 206 -4.89 0.46 4.98
N VAL A 207 -3.92 0.50 5.89
CA VAL A 207 -2.61 -0.14 5.71
C VAL A 207 -2.75 -1.66 5.59
N ALA A 208 -3.67 -2.26 6.35
CA ALA A 208 -3.97 -3.68 6.22
C ALA A 208 -4.49 -4.03 4.82
N GLY A 209 -5.47 -3.30 4.31
CA GLY A 209 -6.04 -3.53 2.98
C GLY A 209 -5.04 -3.39 1.84
N LEU A 210 -4.06 -2.50 2.01
CA LEU A 210 -2.98 -2.30 1.05
C LEU A 210 -1.95 -3.44 1.03
N SER A 211 -1.94 -4.29 2.06
CA SER A 211 -0.94 -5.36 2.25
C SER A 211 -1.53 -6.77 2.34
N MET A 212 -2.75 -6.97 1.84
CA MET A 212 -3.40 -8.27 1.71
C MET A 212 -4.15 -8.37 0.36
N PRO A 213 -4.59 -9.57 -0.07
CA PRO A 213 -5.42 -9.73 -1.27
C PRO A 213 -6.70 -8.88 -1.17
N ARG A 214 -7.06 -8.22 -2.28
CA ARG A 214 -8.14 -7.20 -2.27
C ARG A 214 -9.50 -7.79 -2.02
N ASP A 215 -9.76 -8.99 -2.55
CA ASP A 215 -11.03 -9.68 -2.34
C ASP A 215 -11.23 -9.99 -0.86
N SER A 216 -10.19 -10.54 -0.20
CA SER A 216 -10.21 -10.77 1.25
C SER A 216 -10.37 -9.48 2.06
N TYR A 217 -9.72 -8.39 1.64
CA TYR A 217 -9.89 -7.09 2.28
C TYR A 217 -11.31 -6.54 2.12
N TYR A 218 -11.89 -6.65 0.92
CA TYR A 218 -13.24 -6.18 0.63
C TYR A 218 -14.27 -6.86 1.55
N GLU A 219 -14.24 -8.19 1.64
CA GLU A 219 -15.13 -8.95 2.52
C GLU A 219 -14.97 -8.54 3.99
N LYS A 220 -13.73 -8.36 4.45
CA LYS A 220 -13.44 -7.92 5.81
C LYS A 220 -13.94 -6.52 6.09
N LEU A 221 -13.69 -5.57 5.19
CA LEU A 221 -14.10 -4.19 5.35
C LEU A 221 -15.62 -4.07 5.33
N GLU A 222 -16.29 -4.78 4.42
CA GLU A 222 -17.76 -4.81 4.37
C GLU A 222 -18.35 -5.38 5.67
N ASN A 223 -17.81 -6.51 6.15
CA ASN A 223 -18.23 -7.11 7.41
C ASN A 223 -17.93 -6.19 8.61
N PHE A 224 -16.80 -5.48 8.57
CA PHE A 224 -16.41 -4.51 9.59
C PHE A 224 -17.42 -3.36 9.64
N LEU A 225 -17.67 -2.68 8.53
CA LEU A 225 -18.59 -1.54 8.47
C LEU A 225 -20.03 -1.92 8.84
N LYS A 226 -20.45 -3.14 8.51
CA LYS A 226 -21.78 -3.65 8.87
C LYS A 226 -22.00 -3.83 10.38
N HIS A 227 -20.97 -4.22 11.12
CA HIS A 227 -21.09 -4.60 12.54
C HIS A 227 -20.41 -3.63 13.51
N TYR A 228 -19.55 -2.75 13.00
CA TYR A 228 -18.85 -1.76 13.80
C TYR A 228 -19.82 -0.68 14.27
N SER A 229 -19.98 -0.58 15.59
CA SER A 229 -20.93 0.32 16.24
C SER A 229 -20.28 1.60 16.76
N GLY A 230 -19.01 1.85 16.45
CA GLY A 230 -18.30 3.04 16.86
C GLY A 230 -17.77 2.98 18.30
N LYS A 231 -16.68 3.72 18.52
CA LYS A 231 -16.27 4.23 19.82
C LYS A 231 -16.30 5.75 19.73
N GLU A 232 -17.10 6.38 20.57
CA GLU A 232 -17.21 7.83 20.56
C GLU A 232 -15.96 8.49 21.13
N TYR A 233 -15.41 9.46 20.40
CA TYR A 233 -14.30 10.31 20.82
C TYR A 233 -14.83 11.71 21.15
N ASP A 234 -15.70 11.79 22.16
CA ASP A 234 -16.31 13.05 22.59
C ASP A 234 -15.31 13.98 23.30
N ASN A 235 -15.56 15.29 23.24
CA ASN A 235 -14.72 16.35 23.80
C ASN A 235 -13.25 16.35 23.34
N ARG A 236 -12.92 15.66 22.24
CA ARG A 236 -11.58 15.65 21.62
C ARG A 236 -11.45 16.76 20.56
N LYS A 237 -10.25 17.34 20.42
CA LYS A 237 -9.93 18.25 19.32
C LYS A 237 -9.81 17.48 18.01
N ARG A 238 -10.57 17.90 17.00
CA ARG A 238 -10.57 17.28 15.66
C ARG A 238 -9.37 17.79 14.87
N LEU A 239 -8.53 16.88 14.39
CA LEU A 239 -7.35 17.19 13.60
C LEU A 239 -7.45 16.61 12.19
N MET A 240 -6.82 17.30 11.23
CA MET A 240 -6.56 16.77 9.89
C MET A 240 -5.05 16.60 9.72
N LEU A 241 -4.61 15.39 9.33
CA LEU A 241 -3.19 15.14 9.03
C LEU A 241 -2.89 15.36 7.54
N ILE A 242 -1.83 16.12 7.26
CA ILE A 242 -1.38 16.40 5.89
C ILE A 242 0.09 16.02 5.79
N GLY A 243 0.43 15.19 4.81
CA GLY A 243 1.81 14.71 4.68
C GLY A 243 2.06 13.79 3.49
N SER A 244 3.13 13.02 3.61
CA SER A 244 3.64 12.08 2.62
C SER A 244 3.23 10.63 2.95
N ALA A 245 4.07 9.67 2.53
CA ALA A 245 4.00 8.28 2.97
C ALA A 245 4.14 8.20 4.50
N ASN A 246 3.14 7.63 5.17
CA ASN A 246 3.16 7.26 6.58
C ASN A 246 2.30 6.02 6.78
N ASP A 247 2.94 4.90 7.10
CA ASP A 247 2.36 3.62 7.51
C ASP A 247 2.50 3.39 9.03
N ASP A 248 3.08 4.35 9.76
CA ASP A 248 3.25 4.32 11.21
C ASP A 248 1.96 4.72 11.93
N ILE A 249 1.28 3.71 12.50
CA ILE A 249 0.06 3.89 13.29
C ILE A 249 0.37 4.48 14.67
N GLU A 250 1.53 4.18 15.25
CA GLU A 250 1.90 4.67 16.59
C GLU A 250 2.16 6.17 16.57
N LEU A 251 2.72 6.71 15.48
CA LEU A 251 2.82 8.15 15.28
C LEU A 251 1.44 8.83 15.37
N ILE A 252 0.41 8.23 14.76
CA ILE A 252 -0.94 8.79 14.79
C ILE A 252 -1.53 8.70 16.19
N LYS A 253 -1.33 7.58 16.91
CA LYS A 253 -1.75 7.45 18.31
C LYS A 253 -1.10 8.52 19.20
N ILE A 254 0.18 8.83 18.98
CA ILE A 254 0.90 9.89 19.70
C ILE A 254 0.26 11.26 19.42
N VAL A 255 -0.08 11.54 18.16
CA VAL A 255 -0.75 12.81 17.78
C VAL A 255 -2.14 12.92 18.41
N GLU A 256 -2.91 11.83 18.43
CA GLU A 256 -4.24 11.83 19.03
C GLU A 256 -4.18 12.01 20.55
N SER A 257 -3.27 11.29 21.22
CA SER A 257 -3.10 11.33 22.68
C SER A 257 -4.44 11.21 23.43
N ASP A 258 -4.58 11.87 24.58
CA ASP A 258 -5.84 12.00 25.31
C ASP A 258 -6.66 13.26 24.99
N TYR A 259 -6.19 14.09 24.05
CA TYR A 259 -6.76 15.42 23.81
C TYR A 259 -7.34 15.63 22.42
N ALA A 260 -6.89 14.87 21.43
CA ALA A 260 -7.27 15.02 20.04
C ALA A 260 -7.74 13.70 19.42
N VAL A 261 -8.27 13.81 18.21
CA VAL A 261 -8.67 12.70 17.34
C VAL A 261 -8.48 13.13 15.88
N VAL A 262 -7.85 12.28 15.08
CA VAL A 262 -7.56 12.56 13.67
C VAL A 262 -8.75 12.13 12.82
N VAL A 263 -9.56 13.11 12.42
CA VAL A 263 -10.83 12.88 11.73
C VAL A 263 -10.71 12.86 10.20
N ALA A 264 -9.57 13.32 9.68
CA ALA A 264 -9.27 13.34 8.26
C ALA A 264 -7.75 13.28 8.04
N ASP A 265 -7.32 12.79 6.88
CA ASP A 265 -5.93 12.88 6.48
C ASP A 265 -5.78 12.88 4.95
N THR A 266 -4.58 13.25 4.49
CA THR A 266 -4.18 13.12 3.09
C THR A 266 -2.89 12.31 3.03
N LEU A 267 -2.77 11.19 3.74
CA LEU A 267 -1.55 10.38 3.71
C LEU A 267 -1.56 9.39 2.53
N CYS A 268 -0.38 8.97 2.05
CA CYS A 268 -0.29 8.06 0.89
C CYS A 268 -0.68 6.60 1.20
N TYR A 269 -0.85 6.24 2.48
CA TYR A 269 -1.36 4.94 2.93
C TYR A 269 -2.78 5.04 3.49
N GLY A 270 -3.49 6.12 3.13
CA GLY A 270 -4.84 6.42 3.61
C GLY A 270 -5.77 6.80 2.45
N PRO A 271 -6.66 7.77 2.64
CA PRO A 271 -7.79 8.06 1.74
C PRO A 271 -7.41 8.75 0.41
N ARG A 272 -6.12 8.83 0.05
CA ARG A 272 -5.68 9.29 -1.28
C ARG A 272 -5.91 8.26 -2.40
N LEU A 273 -6.39 7.06 -2.06
CA LEU A 273 -6.54 5.88 -2.93
C LEU A 273 -7.97 5.74 -3.50
#